data_AF-A0A7V9HUE3-F1
#
_entry.id   AF-A0A7V9HUE3-F1
#
_cell.length_a   1.000
_cell.length_b   1.000
_cell.length_c   1.000
_cell.angle_alpha   90.00
_cell.angle_beta   90.00
_cell.angle_gamma   90.00
#
_symmetry.space_group_name_H-M   'P 1'
#
loop_
_entity.id
_entity.type
_entity.pdbx_description
1 polymer ?
#
loop_
_entity_poly.entity_id
_entity_poly.type
_entity_poly.pdbx_seq_one_letter_code
_entity_poly.pdbx_strand_id
1 'polypeptide(L)'
;RRAASDLDSPSYERLADLRYRGQSFELTVAADDLASLPERFHAAHERRYGFRMEDEGIDVVNVRLVATVHGARPPLHQARTTGTATNGRRRANFDGEWLEVEVLDRRRLGAGSAVTGPAIVEFPEATCLVRPEWAGEVDDVGTLVLERA
;
A
#
# COMPACT_ATOMS: atom_id res chain seq x y z
N ARG A 1 26.77 12.09 20.11
CA ARG A 1 25.62 11.18 19.82
C ARG A 1 24.53 11.46 20.84
N ARG A 2 23.42 12.08 20.44
CA ARG A 2 22.22 12.22 21.27
C ARG A 2 20.90 12.08 20.50
N ALA A 3 20.92 11.40 19.34
CA ALA A 3 19.67 11.07 18.63
C ALA A 3 18.68 10.27 19.51
N ALA A 4 19.18 9.50 20.50
CA ALA A 4 18.33 8.75 21.42
C ALA A 4 17.65 9.62 22.50
N SER A 5 18.21 10.79 22.86
CA SER A 5 17.59 11.66 23.88
C SER A 5 16.44 12.50 23.32
N ASP A 6 16.32 12.57 22.00
CA ASP A 6 15.34 13.39 21.31
C ASP A 6 14.10 12.56 20.88
N LEU A 7 14.14 11.24 21.11
CA LEU A 7 13.04 10.32 20.80
C LEU A 7 12.27 10.04 22.10
N ASP A 8 11.07 10.59 22.21
CA ASP A 8 10.15 10.26 23.29
C ASP A 8 9.54 8.87 23.04
N SER A 9 9.90 7.91 23.89
CA SER A 9 9.32 6.56 23.93
C SER A 9 9.29 5.80 22.59
N PRO A 10 10.43 5.65 21.87
CA PRO A 10 10.46 4.94 20.60
C PRO A 10 10.24 3.43 20.77
N SER A 11 9.58 2.80 19.80
CA SER A 11 9.64 1.36 19.60
C SER A 11 10.93 0.99 18.87
N TYR A 12 11.56 -0.12 19.25
CA TYR A 12 12.80 -0.58 18.64
C TYR A 12 12.60 -1.87 17.85
N GLU A 13 13.17 -1.91 16.65
CA GLU A 13 13.30 -3.11 15.84
C GLU A 13 14.79 -3.39 15.60
N ARG A 14 15.21 -4.63 15.88
CA ARG A 14 16.59 -5.09 15.66
C ARG A 14 16.58 -6.02 14.46
N LEU A 15 17.47 -5.78 13.51
CA LEU A 15 17.59 -6.56 12.29
C LEU A 15 19.05 -6.96 12.05
N ALA A 16 19.25 -8.06 11.34
CA ALA A 16 20.56 -8.49 10.86
C ALA A 16 20.46 -8.87 9.38
N ASP A 17 21.46 -8.45 8.60
CA ASP A 17 21.64 -8.89 7.23
C ASP A 17 22.53 -10.13 7.25
N LEU A 18 22.00 -11.26 6.78
CA LEU A 18 22.69 -12.55 6.80
C LEU A 18 22.81 -13.12 5.41
N ARG A 19 23.81 -13.96 5.21
CA ARG A 19 24.02 -14.73 3.99
C ARG A 19 24.64 -16.07 4.30
N TYR A 20 24.48 -17.05 3.42
CA TYR A 20 25.36 -18.21 3.47
C TYR A 20 26.79 -17.79 3.11
N ARG A 21 27.78 -18.46 3.72
CA ARG A 21 29.18 -18.21 3.44
C ARG A 21 29.46 -18.44 1.95
N GLY A 22 30.10 -17.47 1.31
CA GLY A 22 30.37 -17.51 -0.13
C GLY A 22 29.24 -17.03 -1.04
N GLN A 23 28.06 -16.71 -0.49
CA GLN A 23 26.97 -16.08 -1.24
C GLN A 23 27.20 -14.56 -1.41
N SER A 24 26.69 -13.99 -2.50
CA SER A 24 26.87 -12.56 -2.83
C SER A 24 25.74 -11.63 -2.39
N PHE A 25 24.64 -12.17 -1.85
CA PHE A 25 23.45 -11.38 -1.48
C PHE A 25 22.95 -11.74 -0.09
N GLU A 26 22.54 -10.72 0.66
CA GLU A 26 22.00 -10.86 2.00
C GLU A 26 20.47 -10.94 2.02
N LEU A 27 19.94 -11.56 3.08
CA LEU A 27 18.57 -11.40 3.52
C LEU A 27 18.56 -10.75 4.90
N THR A 28 17.74 -9.72 5.07
CA THR A 28 17.49 -9.08 6.36
C THR A 28 16.44 -9.87 7.14
N VAL A 29 16.75 -10.22 8.39
CA VAL A 29 15.80 -10.88 9.31
C VAL A 29 15.78 -10.18 10.67
N ALA A 30 14.72 -10.42 11.44
CA ALA A 30 14.61 -9.95 12.83
C ALA A 30 15.72 -10.56 13.70
N ALA A 31 16.35 -9.70 14.51
CA ALA A 31 17.47 -9.99 15.41
C ALA A 31 17.11 -9.63 16.87
N ASP A 32 15.86 -9.86 17.23
CA ASP A 32 15.33 -9.79 18.59
C ASP A 32 15.94 -10.88 19.50
N ASP A 33 16.20 -12.06 18.94
CA ASP A 33 16.90 -13.16 19.60
C ASP A 33 18.03 -13.72 18.71
N LEU A 34 19.27 -13.58 19.19
CA LEU A 34 20.46 -14.05 18.48
C LEU A 34 20.49 -15.58 18.31
N ALA A 35 19.89 -16.34 19.24
CA ALA A 35 19.88 -17.81 19.15
C ALA A 35 18.98 -18.29 18.00
N SER A 36 17.92 -17.54 17.68
CA SER A 36 17.00 -17.83 16.58
C SER A 36 17.46 -17.36 15.19
N LEU A 37 18.54 -16.55 15.11
CA LEU A 37 19.00 -15.96 13.85
C LEU A 37 19.26 -16.98 12.71
N PRO A 38 19.95 -18.11 12.97
CA PRO A 38 20.18 -19.11 11.93
C PRO A 38 18.88 -19.63 11.32
N GLU A 39 17.94 -20.07 12.15
CA GLU A 39 16.66 -20.62 11.69
C GLU A 39 15.82 -19.56 10.97
N ARG A 40 15.78 -18.32 11.49
CA ARG A 40 15.05 -17.22 10.83
C ARG A 40 15.62 -16.94 9.44
N PHE A 41 16.94 -16.98 9.28
CA PHE A 41 17.59 -16.85 7.99
C PHE A 41 17.26 -18.02 7.06
N HIS A 42 17.41 -19.26 7.53
CA HIS A 42 17.07 -20.46 6.75
C HIS A 42 15.62 -20.41 6.24
N ALA A 43 14.67 -20.11 7.12
CA ALA A 43 13.27 -20.00 6.75
C ALA A 43 12.99 -18.81 5.80
N ALA A 44 13.69 -17.69 5.95
CA ALA A 44 13.58 -16.56 5.02
C ALA A 44 14.14 -16.91 3.64
N HIS A 45 15.26 -17.61 3.59
CA HIS A 45 15.88 -18.08 2.36
C HIS A 45 14.99 -19.09 1.63
N GLU A 46 14.41 -20.04 2.35
CA GLU A 46 13.47 -21.01 1.80
C GLU A 46 12.21 -20.34 1.25
N ARG A 47 11.61 -19.40 1.99
CA ARG A 47 10.47 -18.62 1.47
C ARG A 47 10.81 -17.82 0.22
N ARG A 48 12.03 -17.27 0.13
CA ARG A 48 12.43 -16.36 -0.97
C ARG A 48 12.92 -17.08 -2.22
N TYR A 49 13.59 -18.21 -2.05
CA TYR A 49 14.30 -18.93 -3.12
C TYR A 49 13.88 -20.40 -3.27
N GLY A 50 13.04 -20.92 -2.36
CA GLY A 50 12.52 -22.29 -2.42
C GLY A 50 13.45 -23.35 -1.82
N PHE A 51 14.56 -22.97 -1.19
CA PHE A 51 15.49 -23.90 -0.54
C PHE A 51 16.26 -23.25 0.61
N ARG A 52 16.88 -24.08 1.46
CA ARG A 52 17.85 -23.69 2.49
C ARG A 52 19.07 -24.63 2.46
N MET A 53 20.21 -24.17 2.97
CA MET A 53 21.46 -24.94 3.03
C MET A 53 21.84 -25.13 4.51
N GLU A 54 21.39 -26.23 5.10
CA GLU A 54 21.54 -26.48 6.56
C GLU A 54 23.00 -26.66 7.00
N ASP A 55 23.84 -27.21 6.11
CA ASP A 55 25.26 -27.48 6.39
C ASP A 55 26.18 -26.27 6.12
N GLU A 56 25.66 -25.22 5.48
CA GLU A 56 26.45 -24.05 5.12
C GLU A 56 26.50 -23.03 6.26
N GLY A 57 27.70 -22.53 6.54
CA GLY A 57 27.89 -21.49 7.55
C GLY A 57 27.16 -20.20 7.18
N ILE A 58 26.66 -19.47 8.18
CA ILE A 58 25.98 -18.18 7.99
C ILE A 58 26.91 -17.06 8.43
N ASP A 59 27.09 -16.05 7.58
CA ASP A 59 27.81 -14.82 7.90
C ASP A 59 26.81 -13.70 8.25
N VAL A 60 27.05 -13.00 9.36
CA VAL A 60 26.37 -11.74 9.68
C VAL A 60 27.14 -10.61 8.99
N VAL A 61 26.49 -9.96 8.03
CA VAL A 61 27.12 -8.88 7.25
C VAL A 61 26.90 -7.52 7.94
N ASN A 62 25.66 -7.24 8.37
CA ASN A 62 25.32 -6.00 9.08
C ASN A 62 24.35 -6.27 10.23
N VAL A 63 24.38 -5.37 11.23
CA VAL A 63 23.37 -5.30 12.29
C VAL A 63 22.74 -3.91 12.26
N ARG A 64 21.40 -3.86 12.30
CA ARG A 64 20.61 -2.63 12.17
C ARG A 64 19.71 -2.45 13.39
N LEU A 65 19.52 -1.20 13.80
CA LEU A 65 18.54 -0.80 14.81
C LEU A 65 17.64 0.29 14.21
N VAL A 66 16.34 0.01 14.15
CA VAL A 66 15.32 1.00 13.79
C VAL A 66 14.67 1.47 15.07
N ALA A 67 14.60 2.79 15.27
CA ALA A 67 13.91 3.42 16.38
C ALA A 67 12.78 4.29 15.81
N THR A 68 11.53 3.95 16.15
CA THR A 68 10.34 4.61 15.61
C THR A 68 9.58 5.31 16.72
N VAL A 69 9.34 6.61 16.57
CA VAL A 69 8.40 7.36 17.39
C VAL A 69 7.11 7.54 16.59
N HIS A 70 6.01 7.00 17.09
CA HIS A 70 4.72 7.12 16.42
C HIS A 70 4.16 8.53 16.63
N GLY A 71 4.11 9.31 15.56
CA GLY A 71 3.40 10.58 15.54
C GLY A 71 1.88 10.40 15.54
N ALA A 72 1.16 11.49 15.81
CA ALA A 72 -0.28 11.50 15.67
C ALA A 72 -0.67 11.17 14.21
N ARG A 73 -1.48 10.12 14.02
CA ARG A 73 -2.04 9.79 12.71
C ARG A 73 -3.22 10.75 12.44
N PRO A 74 -3.24 11.48 11.31
CA PRO A 74 -4.38 12.31 10.99
C PRO A 74 -5.62 11.42 10.82
N PRO A 75 -6.79 11.82 11.35
CA PRO A 75 -8.02 11.08 11.11
C PRO A 75 -8.37 11.21 9.63
N LEU A 76 -8.40 10.07 8.93
CA LEU A 76 -8.91 10.00 7.58
C LEU A 76 -10.41 9.75 7.66
N HIS A 77 -11.21 10.67 7.12
CA HIS A 77 -12.65 10.51 7.02
C HIS A 77 -13.18 11.34 5.85
N GLN A 78 -14.20 10.80 5.18
CA GLN A 78 -14.95 11.48 4.13
C GLN A 78 -16.37 11.72 4.66
N ALA A 79 -16.82 12.97 4.58
CA ALA A 79 -18.21 13.28 4.90
C ALA A 79 -19.16 12.63 3.88
N ARG A 80 -20.33 12.21 4.35
CA ARG A 80 -21.46 11.93 3.45
C ARG A 80 -21.92 13.23 2.82
N THR A 81 -22.32 13.18 1.56
CA THR A 81 -22.87 14.33 0.84
C THR A 81 -24.32 14.06 0.47
N THR A 82 -25.09 15.13 0.31
CA THR A 82 -26.47 15.07 -0.18
C THR A 82 -26.55 15.85 -1.48
N GLY A 83 -27.09 15.24 -2.54
CA GLY A 83 -27.24 15.88 -3.85
C GLY A 83 -26.66 15.04 -4.98
N THR A 84 -26.77 15.55 -6.21
CA THR A 84 -26.24 14.86 -7.40
C THR A 84 -24.80 15.30 -7.68
N ALA A 85 -23.94 14.33 -7.98
CA ALA A 85 -22.56 14.59 -8.39
C ALA A 85 -22.42 14.94 -9.88
N THR A 86 -23.50 14.82 -10.66
CA THR A 86 -23.50 15.07 -12.10
C THR A 86 -23.02 16.48 -12.45
N ASN A 87 -22.02 16.55 -13.31
CA ASN A 87 -21.36 17.74 -13.85
C ASN A 87 -21.51 17.82 -15.39
N GLY A 88 -22.53 17.12 -15.94
CA GLY A 88 -22.85 17.10 -17.36
C GLY A 88 -22.62 15.73 -18.00
N ARG A 89 -22.55 15.71 -19.33
CA ARG A 89 -22.30 14.51 -20.15
C ARG A 89 -21.23 14.80 -21.19
N ARG A 90 -20.45 13.79 -21.55
CA ARG A 90 -19.42 13.87 -22.60
C ARG A 90 -19.40 12.59 -23.43
N ARG A 91 -18.94 12.67 -24.67
CA ARG A 91 -18.68 11.47 -25.48
C ARG A 91 -17.31 10.89 -25.13
N ALA A 92 -17.26 9.59 -24.88
CA ALA A 92 -16.04 8.82 -24.66
C ALA A 92 -16.03 7.60 -25.58
N ASN A 93 -14.83 7.23 -26.07
CA ASN A 93 -14.65 6.04 -26.88
C ASN A 93 -14.25 4.86 -25.99
N PHE A 94 -14.98 3.75 -26.10
CA PHE A 94 -14.66 2.47 -25.48
C PHE A 94 -14.54 1.44 -26.58
N ASP A 95 -13.32 0.94 -26.81
CA ASP A 95 -13.03 -0.14 -27.76
C ASP A 95 -13.59 0.12 -29.19
N GLY A 96 -13.54 1.39 -29.64
CA GLY A 96 -14.02 1.80 -30.97
C GLY A 96 -15.45 2.34 -30.98
N GLU A 97 -16.24 2.12 -29.93
CA GLU A 97 -17.60 2.64 -29.80
C GLU A 97 -17.64 3.96 -29.02
N TRP A 98 -18.33 4.97 -29.56
CA TRP A 98 -18.48 6.26 -28.90
C TRP A 98 -19.81 6.36 -28.14
N LEU A 99 -19.74 6.40 -26.81
CA LEU A 99 -20.89 6.48 -25.90
C LEU A 99 -20.99 7.86 -25.26
N GLU A 100 -22.21 8.36 -25.03
CA GLU A 100 -22.45 9.54 -24.20
C GLU A 100 -22.54 9.13 -22.72
N VAL A 101 -21.53 9.49 -21.95
CA VAL A 101 -21.36 9.08 -20.54
C VAL A 101 -21.62 10.25 -19.60
N GLU A 102 -22.06 9.95 -18.38
CA GLU A 102 -22.15 10.94 -17.32
C GLU A 102 -20.75 11.38 -16.86
N VAL A 103 -20.61 12.67 -16.58
CA VAL A 103 -19.43 13.24 -15.92
C VAL A 103 -19.82 13.58 -14.49
N LEU A 104 -19.11 13.06 -13.51
CA LEU A 104 -19.35 13.28 -12.08
C LEU A 104 -18.21 14.13 -11.49
N ASP A 105 -18.54 15.15 -10.71
CA ASP A 105 -17.56 15.91 -9.92
C ASP A 105 -17.23 15.13 -8.65
N ARG A 106 -15.99 14.63 -8.54
CA ARG A 106 -15.53 13.87 -7.36
C ARG A 106 -15.80 14.61 -6.07
N ARG A 107 -15.70 15.95 -6.02
CA ARG A 107 -15.89 16.73 -4.78
C ARG A 107 -17.31 16.63 -4.23
N ARG A 108 -18.27 16.20 -5.06
CA ARG A 108 -19.67 16.01 -4.68
C ARG A 108 -20.00 14.57 -4.28
N LEU A 109 -19.09 13.62 -4.49
CA LEU A 109 -19.21 12.23 -4.05
C LEU A 109 -18.72 12.11 -2.60
N GLY A 110 -19.64 11.86 -1.67
CA GLY A 110 -19.35 11.57 -0.26
C GLY A 110 -19.22 10.07 0.02
N ALA A 111 -18.89 9.70 1.25
CA ALA A 111 -18.84 8.29 1.67
C ALA A 111 -20.16 7.56 1.37
N GLY A 112 -20.06 6.34 0.83
CA GLY A 112 -21.17 5.52 0.35
C GLY A 112 -21.77 5.94 -0.99
N SER A 113 -21.21 6.95 -1.67
CA SER A 113 -21.69 7.32 -3.02
C SER A 113 -21.30 6.26 -4.03
N ALA A 114 -22.27 5.77 -4.80
CA ALA A 114 -22.05 4.81 -5.87
C ALA A 114 -21.85 5.51 -7.22
N VAL A 115 -21.04 4.88 -8.08
CA VAL A 115 -20.80 5.27 -9.47
C VAL A 115 -21.02 4.02 -10.33
N THR A 116 -21.86 4.12 -11.35
CA THR A 116 -22.10 3.03 -12.31
C THR A 116 -21.46 3.40 -13.65
N GLY A 117 -20.61 2.52 -14.18
CA GLY A 117 -20.03 2.69 -15.51
C GLY A 117 -21.04 2.43 -16.63
N PRO A 118 -20.83 2.97 -17.84
CA PRO A 118 -19.70 3.83 -18.21
C PRO A 118 -19.89 5.30 -17.75
N ALA A 119 -18.88 5.84 -17.06
CA ALA A 119 -18.89 7.19 -16.49
C ALA A 119 -17.48 7.79 -16.43
N ILE A 120 -17.40 9.12 -16.34
CA ILE A 120 -16.16 9.86 -16.07
C ILE A 120 -16.29 10.52 -14.70
N VAL A 121 -15.35 10.27 -13.80
CA VAL A 121 -15.26 10.97 -12.51
C VAL A 121 -14.10 11.96 -12.57
N GLU A 122 -14.40 13.25 -12.50
CA GLU A 122 -13.40 14.33 -12.51
C GLU A 122 -12.95 14.63 -11.09
N PHE A 123 -11.67 14.45 -10.83
CA PHE A 123 -10.98 14.92 -9.64
C PHE A 123 -10.36 16.29 -9.94
N PRO A 124 -10.01 17.07 -8.91
CA PRO A 124 -9.32 18.34 -9.15
C PRO A 124 -7.96 18.15 -9.85
N GLU A 125 -7.27 17.02 -9.60
CA GLU A 125 -5.94 16.72 -10.15
C GLU A 125 -5.90 15.49 -11.09
N ALA A 126 -7.04 14.84 -11.35
CA ALA A 126 -7.08 13.61 -12.14
C ALA A 126 -8.45 13.38 -12.81
N THR A 127 -8.50 12.43 -13.74
CA THR A 127 -9.77 11.97 -14.33
C THR A 127 -9.80 10.45 -14.28
N CYS A 128 -10.84 9.90 -13.67
CA CYS A 128 -11.06 8.46 -13.59
C CYS A 128 -12.15 8.05 -14.59
N LEU A 129 -11.79 7.20 -15.55
CA LEU A 129 -12.73 6.60 -16.49
C LEU A 129 -13.26 5.29 -15.90
N VAL A 130 -14.53 5.27 -15.52
CA VAL A 130 -15.24 4.06 -15.09
C VAL A 130 -15.81 3.40 -16.35
N ARG A 131 -15.26 2.24 -16.70
CA ARG A 131 -15.60 1.51 -17.94
C ARG A 131 -16.97 0.83 -17.84
N PRO A 132 -17.55 0.39 -18.98
CA PRO A 132 -18.65 -0.58 -18.96
C PRO A 132 -18.30 -1.81 -18.12
N GLU A 133 -19.29 -2.39 -17.44
CA GLU A 133 -19.12 -3.53 -16.51
C GLU A 133 -18.29 -3.22 -15.25
N TRP A 134 -18.02 -1.95 -14.97
CA TRP A 134 -17.41 -1.53 -13.72
C TRP A 134 -18.37 -0.66 -12.92
N ALA A 135 -18.28 -0.77 -11.61
CA ALA A 135 -18.94 0.09 -10.65
C ALA A 135 -17.91 0.60 -9.64
N GLY A 136 -18.26 1.65 -8.94
CA GLY A 136 -17.44 2.20 -7.89
C GLY A 136 -18.24 2.65 -6.68
N GLU A 137 -17.59 2.65 -5.54
CA GLU A 137 -18.11 3.21 -4.29
C GLU A 137 -17.04 4.07 -3.63
N VAL A 138 -17.44 5.21 -3.06
CA VAL A 138 -16.56 6.01 -2.22
C VAL A 138 -16.58 5.46 -0.79
N ASP A 139 -15.45 4.95 -0.31
CA ASP A 139 -15.33 4.44 1.05
C ASP A 139 -15.40 5.56 2.12
N ASP A 140 -15.36 5.17 3.39
CA ASP A 140 -15.46 6.08 4.54
C ASP A 140 -14.26 7.04 4.68
N VAL A 141 -13.15 6.80 3.97
CA VAL A 141 -11.95 7.66 3.98
C VAL A 141 -11.77 8.46 2.68
N GLY A 142 -12.68 8.29 1.72
CA GLY A 142 -12.72 9.05 0.47
C GLY A 142 -12.00 8.37 -0.71
N THR A 143 -11.65 7.09 -0.60
CA THR A 143 -11.16 6.33 -1.76
C THR A 143 -12.34 5.98 -2.66
N LEU A 144 -12.24 6.25 -3.97
CA LEU A 144 -13.15 5.66 -4.96
C LEU A 144 -12.62 4.26 -5.29
N VAL A 145 -13.26 3.23 -4.74
CA VAL A 145 -12.92 1.82 -4.99
C VAL A 145 -13.73 1.37 -6.21
N LEU A 146 -13.05 0.84 -7.22
CA LEU A 146 -13.69 0.31 -8.42
C LEU A 146 -13.64 -1.22 -8.42
N GLU A 147 -14.76 -1.83 -8.74
CA GLU A 147 -14.91 -3.27 -8.89
C GLU A 147 -15.60 -3.59 -10.21
N ARG A 148 -15.30 -4.77 -10.74
CA ARG A 148 -16.01 -5.29 -11.91
C ARG A 148 -17.36 -5.86 -11.44
N ALA A 149 -18.44 -5.35 -12.01
CA ALA A 149 -19.80 -5.80 -11.75
C ALA A 149 -20.10 -7.16 -12.38
#